data_AF-A0A9D1J5P5-F1
#
_entry.id   AF-A0A9D1J5P5-F1
#
_cell.length_a   1.000
_cell.length_b   1.000
_cell.length_c   1.000
_cell.angle_alpha   90.00
_cell.angle_beta   90.00
_cell.angle_gamma   90.00
#
_symmetry.space_group_name_H-M   'P 1'
#
loop_
_entity.id
_entity.type
_entity.pdbx_description
1 polymer ?
#
loop_
_entity_poly.entity_id
_entity_poly.type
_entity_poly.pdbx_seq_one_letter_code
_entity_poly.pdbx_strand_id
1 'polypeptide(L)' 'MNYEYAKYATEKAKELLSIDSPTGFTDRAADWVQNAFTDLGFEARRTVKGGVLVDFGG' A
#
# COMPACT_ATOMS: atom_id res chain seq x y z
N MET A 1 25.56 -9.95 3.14
CA MET A 1 24.36 -9.56 2.38
C MET A 1 23.70 -8.41 3.13
N ASN A 2 23.38 -7.32 2.42
CA ASN A 2 22.68 -6.20 3.03
C ASN A 2 21.17 -6.48 2.98
N TYR A 3 20.50 -6.51 4.14
CA TYR A 3 19.08 -6.88 4.25
C TYR A 3 18.13 -5.68 4.33
N GLU A 4 18.60 -4.46 4.03
CA GLU A 4 17.79 -3.24 4.17
C GLU A 4 16.48 -3.30 3.37
N TYR A 5 16.48 -3.83 2.14
CA TYR A 5 15.25 -3.99 1.36
C TYR A 5 14.28 -5.00 1.99
N ALA A 6 14.80 -6.11 2.51
CA ALA A 6 13.98 -7.11 3.19
C ALA A 6 13.40 -6.55 4.49
N LYS A 7 14.18 -5.75 5.23
CA LYS A 7 13.74 -5.05 6.43
C LYS A 7 12.66 -4.02 6.11
N TYR A 8 12.87 -3.18 5.10
CA TYR A 8 11.89 -2.21 4.65
C TYR A 8 10.57 -2.87 4.24
N ALA A 9 10.62 -3.93 3.41
CA ALA A 9 9.44 -4.67 3.00
C ALA A 9 8.70 -5.30 4.19
N THR A 10 9.45 -5.84 5.16
CA THR A 10 8.87 -6.43 6.38
C THR A 10 8.17 -5.39 7.24
N GLU A 11 8.78 -4.22 7.46
CA GLU A 11 8.12 -3.15 8.23
C GLU A 11 6.87 -2.61 7.52
N LYS A 12 6.91 -2.42 6.20
CA LYS A 12 5.73 -2.02 5.42
C LYS A 12 4.63 -3.07 5.43
N ALA A 13 4.97 -4.36 5.37
CA ALA A 13 4.00 -5.43 5.51
C ALA A 13 3.35 -5.42 6.90
N LYS A 14 4.13 -5.20 7.98
CA LYS A 14 3.60 -5.10 9.34
C LYS A 14 2.66 -3.91 9.51
N GLU A 15 3.02 -2.74 8.98
CA GLU A 15 2.17 -1.55 8.98
C GLU A 15 0.81 -1.85 8.31
N LEU A 16 0.82 -2.42 7.10
CA LEU A 16 -0.41 -2.78 6.38
C LEU A 16 -1.25 -3.84 7.12
N LEU A 17 -0.62 -4.91 7.62
CA LEU A 17 -1.30 -6.00 8.33
C LEU A 17 -1.92 -5.56 9.67
N SER A 18 -1.44 -4.46 10.25
CA SER A 18 -2.01 -3.91 11.48
C SER A 18 -3.34 -3.17 11.27
N ILE A 19 -3.75 -2.95 10.01
CA ILE A 19 -5.01 -2.28 9.67
C ILE A 19 -6.10 -3.33 9.52
N ASP A 20 -7.09 -3.31 10.41
CA ASP A 20 -8.26 -4.19 10.26
C ASP A 20 -9.01 -3.88 8.96
N SER A 21 -9.14 -4.89 8.11
CA SER A 21 -9.80 -4.81 6.80
C SER A 21 -10.77 -5.99 6.57
N PRO A 22 -11.81 -6.16 7.40
CA PRO A 22 -12.79 -7.23 7.19
C PRO A 22 -13.50 -7.03 5.85
N THR A 23 -14.03 -8.13 5.29
CA THR A 23 -14.75 -8.10 4.01
C THR A 23 -15.83 -7.01 4.00
N GLY A 24 -15.78 -6.11 3.03
CA GLY A 24 -16.69 -4.96 2.90
C GLY A 24 -16.24 -3.68 3.61
N PHE A 25 -15.14 -3.70 4.38
CA PHE A 25 -14.59 -2.54 5.11
C PHE A 25 -13.07 -2.40 4.90
N THR A 26 -12.65 -2.46 3.63
CA THR A 26 -11.23 -2.44 3.25
C THR A 26 -10.68 -1.05 2.98
N ASP A 27 -11.50 0.00 3.12
CA ASP A 27 -11.13 1.35 2.68
C ASP A 27 -9.88 1.90 3.38
N ARG A 28 -9.74 1.67 4.69
CA ARG A 28 -8.57 2.12 5.45
C ARG A 28 -7.27 1.47 4.98
N ALA A 29 -7.31 0.18 4.65
CA ALA A 29 -6.14 -0.51 4.14
C ALA A 29 -5.77 -0.02 2.74
N ALA A 30 -6.78 0.21 1.89
CA ALA A 30 -6.57 0.75 0.56
C ALA A 30 -6.09 2.21 0.57
N ASP A 31 -6.55 3.05 1.50
CA ASP A 31 -6.05 4.42 1.69
C ASP A 31 -4.58 4.41 2.13
N TRP A 32 -4.22 3.51 3.05
CA TRP A 32 -2.83 3.35 3.45
C TRP A 32 -1.94 2.96 2.27
N VAL A 33 -2.36 1.99 1.45
CA VAL A 33 -1.58 1.55 0.27
C VAL A 33 -1.43 2.69 -0.73
N GLN A 34 -2.52 3.43 -0.99
CA GLN A 34 -2.47 4.59 -1.89
C GLN A 34 -1.45 5.62 -1.39
N ASN A 35 -1.53 6.02 -0.11
CA ASN A 35 -0.61 6.99 0.49
C ASN A 35 0.83 6.49 0.46
N ALA A 36 1.08 5.21 0.78
CA ALA A 36 2.43 4.64 0.76
C ALA A 36 3.08 4.71 -0.62
N PHE A 37 2.32 4.54 -1.70
CA PHE A 37 2.85 4.69 -3.07
C PHE A 37 2.97 6.16 -3.50
N THR A 38 2.04 7.03 -3.08
CA THR A 38 2.15 8.48 -3.31
C THR A 38 3.36 9.09 -2.61
N ASP A 39 3.68 8.67 -1.39
CA ASP A 39 4.86 9.10 -0.63
C ASP A 39 6.17 8.66 -1.30
N LEU A 40 6.14 7.56 -2.06
CA LEU A 40 7.27 7.11 -2.90
C LEU A 40 7.37 7.86 -4.23
N GLY A 41 6.43 8.78 -4.53
CA GLY A 41 6.41 9.59 -5.73
C GLY A 41 5.66 8.98 -6.91
N PHE A 42 4.91 7.88 -6.71
CA PHE A 42 4.11 7.26 -7.76
C PHE A 42 2.69 7.84 -7.83
N GLU A 43 2.11 7.87 -9.03
CA GLU A 43 0.70 8.19 -9.21
C GLU A 43 -0.15 6.99 -8.75
N ALA A 44 -0.80 7.13 -7.60
CA ALA A 44 -1.68 6.11 -7.03
C ALA A 44 -3.12 6.63 -6.94
N ARG A 45 -4.08 5.87 -7.47
CA ARG A 45 -5.50 6.25 -7.51
C ARG A 45 -6.43 5.14 -7.03
N ARG A 46 -7.55 5.52 -6.40
CA ARG A 46 -8.64 4.59 -6.06
C ARG A 46 -9.48 4.26 -7.29
N THR A 47 -9.90 3.01 -7.37
CA THR A 47 -10.87 2.53 -8.37
C THR A 47 -12.29 2.55 -7.80
N VAL A 48 -13.30 2.48 -8.67
CA VAL A 48 -14.73 2.45 -8.28
C VAL A 48 -15.05 1.27 -7.34
N LYS A 49 -14.32 0.16 -7.45
CA LYS A 49 -14.48 -1.03 -6.59
C LYS A 49 -13.59 -1.01 -5.34
N GLY A 50 -12.97 0.12 -5.02
CA GLY A 50 -12.16 0.28 -3.82
C GLY A 50 -10.73 -0.26 -3.91
N GLY A 51 -10.31 -0.85 -5.02
CA GLY A 51 -8.90 -1.22 -5.24
C GLY A 51 -8.00 0.00 -5.49
N VAL A 52 -6.69 -0.18 -5.31
CA VAL A 52 -5.64 0.83 -5.59
C VAL A 52 -4.96 0.48 -6.90
N LEU A 53 -4.86 1.45 -7.80
CA LEU A 53 -4.09 1.35 -9.05
C LEU A 53 -2.87 2.28 -8.95
N VAL A 54 -1.69 1.77 -9.27
CA VAL A 54 -0.42 2.52 -9.24
C VAL A 54 0.21 2.47 -10.61
N ASP A 55 0.61 3.63 -11.13
CA ASP A 55 1.37 3.76 -12.36
C ASP A 55 2.88 3.89 -12.04
N PHE A 56 3.68 3.04 -12.67
CA PHE A 56 5.14 3.03 -12.52
C PHE A 56 5.87 3.63 -13.73
N GLY A 57 5.13 4.05 -14.76
CA GLY A 57 5.67 4.51 -16.03
C GLY A 57 6.28 3.38 -16.85
N GLY A 58 5.79 3.20 -18.08
CA GLY A 58 6.26 2.20 -19.04
C GLY A 58 5.74 2.48 -20.44
#